data_AF-A0AAV8YHJ0-F1
#
_entry.id   AF-A0AAV8YHJ0-F1
#
_cell.length_a   1.000
_cell.length_b   1.000
_cell.length_c   1.000
_cell.angle_alpha   90.00
_cell.angle_beta   90.00
_cell.angle_gamma   90.00
#
_symmetry.space_group_name_H-M   'P 1'
#
loop_
_entity.id
_entity.type
_entity.pdbx_description
1 polymer ?
#
loop_
_entity_poly.entity_id
_entity_poly.type
_entity_poly.pdbx_seq_one_letter_code
_entity_poly.pdbx_strand_id
1 'polypeptide(L)'
;MTIPRLVHASVCAFFGYSAFIAFVVLKNYPSAVLGLISGVTDSILFLVHYLHWKGRLGEWYESRELRILCRYGIIVGTLGLLCLGYFTTIQIMHKTPIYPIATSSAISIVWSVVAMRSGIILMFYAIRYQIHDDSNDLLGESSENNPEEGE
;
A
#
# COMPACT_ATOMS: atom_id res chain seq x y z
N MET A 1 -13.39 -8.36 -11.67
CA MET A 1 -13.99 -7.30 -10.82
C MET A 1 -12.89 -6.47 -10.15
N THR A 2 -12.41 -5.41 -10.80
CA THR A 2 -11.24 -4.60 -10.37
C THR A 2 -11.57 -3.12 -10.08
N ILE A 3 -12.68 -2.60 -10.62
CA ILE A 3 -13.11 -1.20 -10.49
C ILE A 3 -13.25 -0.72 -9.03
N PRO A 4 -13.92 -1.44 -8.09
CA PRO A 4 -14.09 -0.92 -6.73
C PRO A 4 -12.75 -0.81 -5.98
N ARG A 5 -11.78 -1.70 -6.27
CA ARG A 5 -10.45 -1.65 -5.67
C ARG A 5 -9.65 -0.44 -6.17
N LEU A 6 -9.79 -0.14 -7.46
CA LEU A 6 -9.15 0.99 -8.11
C LEU A 6 -9.65 2.33 -7.52
N VAL A 7 -10.97 2.48 -7.39
CA VAL A 7 -11.60 3.66 -6.78
C VAL A 7 -11.21 3.79 -5.32
N HIS A 8 -11.20 2.68 -4.59
CA HIS A 8 -10.78 2.67 -3.19
C HIS A 8 -9.33 3.16 -3.03
N ALA A 9 -8.40 2.66 -3.85
CA ALA A 9 -6.99 3.05 -3.80
C ALA A 9 -6.78 4.53 -4.20
N SER A 10 -7.47 5.03 -5.23
CA SER A 10 -7.35 6.43 -5.65
C SER A 10 -7.87 7.41 -4.59
N VAL A 11 -8.99 7.09 -3.96
CA VAL A 11 -9.56 7.87 -2.86
C VAL A 11 -8.59 7.90 -1.67
N CYS A 12 -8.01 6.76 -1.30
CA CYS A 12 -7.06 6.70 -0.18
C CYS A 12 -5.77 7.51 -0.48
N ALA A 13 -5.23 7.40 -1.70
CA ALA A 13 -4.09 8.19 -2.13
C ALA A 13 -4.37 9.70 -2.04
N PHE A 14 -5.54 10.14 -2.50
CA PHE A 14 -5.97 11.54 -2.42
C PHE A 14 -6.03 12.03 -0.96
N PHE A 15 -6.59 11.24 -0.05
CA PHE A 15 -6.63 11.56 1.37
C PHE A 15 -5.24 11.59 2.01
N GLY A 16 -4.33 10.68 1.63
CA GLY A 16 -2.95 10.68 2.13
C GLY A 16 -2.18 11.95 1.77
N TYR A 17 -2.24 12.38 0.51
CA TYR A 17 -1.62 13.65 0.08
C TYR A 17 -2.29 14.87 0.70
N SER A 18 -3.62 14.88 0.80
CA SER A 18 -4.36 15.98 1.44
C SER A 18 -3.98 16.11 2.91
N ALA A 19 -3.82 14.98 3.60
CA ALA A 19 -3.38 14.95 4.98
C ALA A 19 -1.95 15.44 5.16
N PHE A 20 -1.03 15.06 4.26
CA PHE A 20 0.33 15.61 4.27
C PHE A 20 0.30 17.13 4.24
N ILE A 21 -0.41 17.73 3.28
CA ILE A 21 -0.52 19.19 3.15
C ILE A 21 -1.15 19.80 4.40
N ALA A 22 -2.27 19.25 4.88
CA ALA A 22 -2.98 19.75 6.05
C ALA A 22 -2.11 19.72 7.32
N PHE A 23 -1.40 18.62 7.58
CA PHE A 23 -0.58 18.48 8.79
C PHE A 23 0.74 19.25 8.72
N VAL A 24 1.27 19.53 7.54
CA VAL A 24 2.37 20.51 7.39
C VAL A 24 1.91 21.90 7.83
N VAL A 25 0.74 22.36 7.37
CA VAL A 25 0.19 23.67 7.76
C VAL A 25 -0.09 23.72 9.28
N LEU A 26 -0.59 22.61 9.85
CA LEU A 26 -0.87 22.48 11.28
C LEU A 26 0.38 22.20 12.13
N LYS A 27 1.58 22.15 11.52
CA LYS A 27 2.88 21.87 12.17
C LYS A 27 2.94 20.52 12.91
N ASN A 28 2.10 19.56 12.53
CA ASN A 28 2.16 18.18 13.03
C ASN A 28 2.95 17.33 12.04
N TYR A 29 4.27 17.46 12.07
CA TYR A 29 5.15 16.75 11.14
C TYR A 29 5.06 15.22 11.23
N PRO A 30 4.92 14.58 12.41
CA PRO A 30 4.77 13.13 12.48
C PRO A 30 3.55 12.62 11.69
N SER A 31 2.40 13.29 11.84
CA SER A 31 1.19 12.93 11.10
C SER A 31 1.32 13.25 9.61
N ALA A 32 2.01 14.34 9.26
CA ALA A 32 2.28 14.69 7.87
C ALA A 32 3.10 13.60 7.17
N VAL A 33 4.21 13.15 7.77
CA VAL A 33 5.08 12.11 7.21
C VAL A 33 4.32 10.79 7.04
N LEU A 34 3.54 10.37 8.03
CA LEU A 34 2.70 9.17 7.92
C LEU A 34 1.62 9.30 6.83
N GLY A 35 1.04 10.50 6.67
CA GLY A 35 0.14 10.82 5.57
C GLY A 35 0.80 10.72 4.20
N LEU A 36 2.03 11.20 4.06
CA LEU A 36 2.80 11.09 2.81
C LEU A 36 3.15 9.64 2.48
N ILE A 37 3.63 8.87 3.47
CA ILE A 37 3.99 7.46 3.29
C ILE A 37 2.76 6.66 2.85
N SER A 38 1.61 6.86 3.51
CA SER A 38 0.36 6.20 3.12
C SER A 38 -0.10 6.63 1.73
N GLY A 39 -0.08 7.92 1.41
CA GLY A 39 -0.47 8.43 0.08
C GLY A 39 0.39 7.88 -1.06
N VAL A 40 1.71 7.80 -0.88
CA VAL A 40 2.63 7.19 -1.86
C VAL A 40 2.37 5.70 -2.00
N THR A 41 2.20 4.99 -0.88
CA THR A 41 1.92 3.54 -0.88
C THR A 41 0.60 3.22 -1.58
N ASP A 42 -0.45 3.99 -1.33
CA ASP A 42 -1.75 3.83 -1.97
C ASP A 42 -1.72 4.22 -3.46
N SER A 43 -0.85 5.16 -3.85
CA SER A 43 -0.64 5.50 -5.27
C SER A 43 0.06 4.37 -6.04
N ILE A 44 1.06 3.74 -5.41
CA ILE A 44 1.69 2.53 -5.95
C ILE A 44 0.65 1.42 -6.07
N LEU A 45 -0.17 1.22 -5.03
CA LEU A 45 -1.24 0.23 -5.03
C LEU A 45 -2.25 0.48 -6.17
N PHE A 46 -2.63 1.74 -6.39
CA PHE A 46 -3.48 2.14 -7.50
C PHE A 46 -2.85 1.80 -8.85
N LEU A 47 -1.57 2.11 -9.05
CA LEU A 47 -0.85 1.81 -10.29
C LEU A 47 -0.85 0.31 -10.59
N VAL A 48 -0.57 -0.53 -9.59
CA VAL A 48 -0.59 -1.99 -9.74
C VAL A 48 -1.99 -2.49 -10.12
N HIS A 49 -3.03 -2.01 -9.43
CA HIS A 49 -4.41 -2.37 -9.77
C HIS A 49 -4.81 -1.91 -11.18
N TYR A 50 -4.34 -0.74 -11.59
CA TYR A 50 -4.59 -0.19 -12.92
C TYR A 50 -3.94 -1.04 -14.01
N LEU A 51 -2.66 -1.39 -13.84
CA LEU A 51 -1.91 -2.24 -14.78
C LEU A 51 -2.51 -3.64 -14.87
N HIS A 52 -2.88 -4.23 -13.74
CA HIS A 52 -3.58 -5.52 -13.71
C HIS A 52 -4.95 -5.43 -14.41
N TRP A 53 -5.71 -4.36 -14.22
CA TRP A 53 -7.00 -4.20 -14.92
C TRP A 53 -6.83 -4.07 -16.44
N LYS A 54 -5.75 -3.43 -16.90
CA LYS A 54 -5.42 -3.32 -18.32
C LYS A 54 -4.80 -4.58 -18.92
N GLY A 55 -4.52 -5.62 -18.12
CA GLY A 55 -3.82 -6.83 -18.56
C GLY A 55 -2.35 -6.58 -18.95
N ARG A 56 -1.77 -5.45 -18.53
CA ARG A 56 -0.41 -5.03 -18.88
C ARG A 56 0.57 -5.15 -17.70
N LEU A 57 0.22 -5.95 -16.71
CA LEU A 57 1.04 -6.07 -15.50
C LEU A 57 2.38 -6.75 -15.82
N GLY A 58 2.37 -7.89 -16.52
CA GLY A 58 3.59 -8.61 -16.92
C GLY A 58 4.48 -7.84 -17.89
N GLU A 59 3.93 -6.91 -18.69
CA GLU A 59 4.73 -6.01 -19.54
C GLU A 59 5.52 -4.97 -18.75
N TRP A 60 4.99 -4.52 -17.61
CA TRP A 60 5.57 -3.43 -16.81
C TRP A 60 6.35 -3.93 -15.59
N TYR A 61 5.99 -5.09 -15.08
CA TYR A 61 6.57 -5.66 -13.87
C TYR A 61 6.85 -7.14 -14.06
N GLU A 62 8.13 -7.51 -14.02
CA GLU A 62 8.54 -8.91 -13.85
C GLU A 62 8.24 -9.40 -12.41
N SER A 63 8.22 -10.72 -12.20
CA SER A 63 8.03 -11.34 -10.88
C SER A 63 9.07 -10.85 -9.84
N ARG A 64 10.25 -10.39 -10.27
CA ARG A 64 11.24 -9.75 -9.39
C ARG A 64 10.77 -8.40 -8.84
N GLU A 65 10.18 -7.57 -9.69
CA GLU A 65 9.71 -6.23 -9.31
C GLU A 65 8.49 -6.31 -8.40
N LEU A 66 7.58 -7.27 -8.62
CA LEU A 66 6.48 -7.56 -7.69
C LEU A 66 6.98 -7.96 -6.29
N ARG A 67 8.07 -8.74 -6.21
CA ARG A 67 8.69 -9.10 -4.93
C ARG A 67 9.31 -7.91 -4.23
N ILE A 68 9.90 -6.96 -4.96
CA ILE A 68 10.40 -5.70 -4.39
C ILE A 68 9.24 -4.90 -3.80
N LEU A 69 8.11 -4.83 -4.51
CA LEU A 69 6.91 -4.16 -4.04
C LEU A 69 6.30 -4.81 -2.79
N CYS A 70 6.32 -6.14 -2.73
CA CYS A 70 5.94 -6.89 -1.55
C CYS A 70 6.82 -6.54 -0.34
N ARG A 71 8.15 -6.53 -0.51
CA ARG A 71 9.09 -6.12 0.55
C ARG A 71 8.87 -4.69 1.00
N TYR A 72 8.61 -3.77 0.06
CA TYR A 72 8.26 -2.39 0.37
C TYR A 72 6.98 -2.32 1.22
N GLY A 73 5.93 -3.05 0.84
CA GLY A 73 4.69 -3.15 1.63
C GLY A 73 4.93 -3.66 3.05
N ILE A 74 5.80 -4.68 3.23
CA ILE A 74 6.21 -5.18 4.55
C ILE A 74 6.90 -4.08 5.36
N ILE A 75 7.87 -3.37 4.77
CA ILE A 75 8.61 -2.30 5.45
C ILE A 75 7.68 -1.17 5.89
N VAL A 76 6.77 -0.75 5.02
CA VAL A 76 5.78 0.30 5.37
C VAL A 76 4.81 -0.20 6.44
N GLY A 77 4.36 -1.45 6.34
CA GLY A 77 3.47 -2.09 7.31
C GLY A 77 4.10 -2.15 8.71
N THR A 78 5.36 -2.60 8.80
CA THR A 78 6.09 -2.67 10.07
C THR A 78 6.42 -1.29 10.63
N LEU A 79 6.77 -0.33 9.78
CA LEU A 79 6.99 1.06 10.19
C LEU A 79 5.71 1.66 10.79
N GLY A 80 4.56 1.47 10.14
CA GLY A 80 3.26 1.88 10.66
C GLY A 80 2.94 1.25 12.01
N LEU A 81 3.23 -0.05 12.18
CA LEU A 81 3.04 -0.75 13.45
C LEU A 81 3.96 -0.24 14.57
N LEU A 82 5.22 0.04 14.26
CA LEU A 82 6.18 0.62 15.23
C LEU A 82 5.75 2.03 15.65
N CYS A 83 5.34 2.87 14.70
CA CYS A 83 4.80 4.20 15.00
C CYS A 83 3.52 4.10 15.84
N LEU A 84 2.64 3.15 15.52
CA LEU A 84 1.42 2.90 16.29
C LEU A 84 1.74 2.58 17.75
N GLY A 85 2.67 1.65 17.99
CA GLY A 85 3.14 1.32 19.34
C GLY A 85 3.71 2.54 20.06
N TYR A 86 4.63 3.26 19.41
CA TYR A 86 5.27 4.45 19.97
C TYR A 86 4.26 5.54 20.38
N PHE A 87 3.39 5.97 19.45
CA PHE A 87 2.44 7.04 19.73
C PHE A 87 1.36 6.60 20.73
N THR A 88 0.97 5.32 20.71
CA THR A 88 0.05 4.77 21.71
C THR A 88 0.66 4.79 23.11
N THR A 89 1.92 4.38 23.26
CA THR A 89 2.63 4.45 24.55
C THR A 89 2.72 5.89 25.06
N ILE A 90 3.10 6.85 24.21
CA ILE A 90 3.14 8.27 24.59
C ILE A 90 1.75 8.77 25.02
N GLN A 91 0.71 8.42 24.27
CA GLN A 91 -0.66 8.82 24.58
C GLN A 91 -1.14 8.27 25.93
N ILE A 92 -0.82 7.01 26.25
CA ILE A 92 -1.16 6.39 27.54
C ILE A 92 -0.37 7.03 28.69
N MET A 93 0.93 7.24 28.49
CA MET A 93 1.83 7.77 29.53
C MET A 93 1.60 9.24 29.84
N HIS A 94 1.29 10.07 28.84
CA HIS A 94 1.21 11.52 28.98
C HIS A 94 -0.20 12.08 28.89
N LYS A 95 -1.20 11.24 28.58
CA LYS A 95 -2.62 11.62 28.45
C LYS A 95 -2.81 12.90 27.63
N THR A 96 -2.05 13.01 26.54
CA THR A 96 -1.99 14.23 25.75
C THR A 96 -3.37 14.56 25.16
N PRO A 97 -3.85 15.81 25.29
CA PRO A 97 -5.14 16.17 24.75
C PRO A 97 -5.13 16.13 23.21
N ILE A 98 -6.30 15.90 22.61
CA ILE A 98 -6.45 15.89 21.14
C ILE A 98 -6.18 17.29 20.55
N TYR A 99 -6.48 18.34 21.32
CA TYR A 99 -6.16 19.72 20.99
C TYR A 99 -5.03 20.26 21.88
N PRO A 100 -4.07 21.02 21.33
CA PRO A 100 -3.95 21.47 19.94
C PRO A 100 -3.41 20.39 18.99
N ILE A 101 -3.88 20.40 17.73
CA ILE A 101 -3.52 19.40 16.70
C ILE A 101 -2.00 19.31 16.48
N ALA A 102 -1.27 20.42 16.59
CA ALA A 102 0.17 20.49 16.38
C ALA A 102 0.97 19.49 17.24
N THR A 103 0.51 19.20 18.45
CA THR A 103 1.19 18.32 19.42
C THR A 103 0.43 17.03 19.71
N SER A 104 -0.66 16.77 18.99
CA SER A 104 -1.55 15.65 19.29
C SER A 104 -0.97 14.32 18.79
N SER A 105 -0.64 13.43 19.72
CA SER A 105 -0.22 12.06 19.43
C SER A 105 -1.39 11.19 18.95
N ALA A 106 -2.63 11.52 19.32
CA ALA A 106 -3.83 10.79 18.91
C ALA A 106 -4.02 10.78 17.38
N ILE A 107 -3.68 11.89 16.72
CA ILE A 107 -3.75 12.00 15.26
C ILE A 107 -2.66 11.14 14.61
N SER A 108 -1.45 11.15 15.16
CA SER A 108 -0.36 10.29 14.71
C SER A 108 -0.68 8.79 14.86
N ILE A 109 -1.45 8.40 15.90
CA ILE A 109 -1.96 7.04 16.05
C ILE A 109 -2.84 6.65 14.86
N VAL A 110 -3.82 7.49 14.50
CA VAL A 110 -4.71 7.24 13.36
C VAL A 110 -3.91 7.06 12.07
N TRP A 111 -2.96 7.96 11.80
CA TRP A 111 -2.13 7.88 10.60
C TRP A 111 -1.14 6.72 10.60
N SER A 112 -0.73 6.24 11.78
CA SER A 112 0.07 5.02 11.90
C SER A 112 -0.74 3.78 11.49
N VAL A 113 -2.02 3.71 11.87
CA VAL A 113 -2.93 2.65 11.41
C VAL A 113 -3.15 2.73 9.90
N VAL A 114 -3.33 3.93 9.35
CA VAL A 114 -3.51 4.11 7.90
C VAL A 114 -2.26 3.64 7.13
N ALA A 115 -1.06 4.05 7.56
CA ALA A 115 0.20 3.62 6.96
C ALA A 115 0.43 2.10 7.08
N MET A 116 0.14 1.52 8.25
CA MET A 116 0.20 0.08 8.47
C MET A 116 -0.74 -0.66 7.50
N ARG A 117 -1.99 -0.19 7.39
CA ARG A 117 -3.00 -0.75 6.50
C ARG A 117 -2.59 -0.67 5.03
N SER A 118 -2.11 0.49 4.56
CA SER A 118 -1.68 0.66 3.16
C SER A 118 -0.53 -0.30 2.83
N GLY A 119 0.45 -0.45 3.74
CA GLY A 119 1.56 -1.39 3.59
C GLY A 119 1.12 -2.86 3.48
N ILE A 120 0.24 -3.31 4.39
CA ILE A 120 -0.30 -4.68 4.40
C ILE A 120 -1.09 -4.98 3.13
N ILE A 121 -1.93 -4.04 2.68
CA ILE A 121 -2.74 -4.21 1.48
C ILE A 121 -1.82 -4.31 0.25
N LEU A 122 -0.79 -3.48 0.15
CA LEU A 122 0.17 -3.54 -0.95
C LEU A 122 0.92 -4.88 -0.96
N MET A 123 1.39 -5.35 0.19
CA MET A 123 2.01 -6.67 0.33
C MET A 123 1.07 -7.78 -0.16
N PHE A 124 -0.19 -7.79 0.31
CA PHE A 124 -1.16 -8.81 -0.04
C PHE A 124 -1.42 -8.87 -1.55
N TYR A 125 -1.62 -7.72 -2.20
CA TYR A 125 -1.88 -7.68 -3.63
C TYR A 125 -0.64 -7.98 -4.47
N ALA A 126 0.55 -7.55 -4.05
CA ALA A 126 1.80 -7.92 -4.72
C ALA A 126 1.98 -9.45 -4.77
N ILE A 127 1.75 -10.14 -3.65
CA ILE A 127 1.81 -11.62 -3.58
C ILE A 127 0.73 -12.24 -4.48
N ARG A 128 -0.51 -11.76 -4.38
CA ARG A 128 -1.62 -12.33 -5.14
C ARG A 128 -1.40 -12.20 -6.66
N TYR A 129 -0.90 -11.06 -7.11
CA TYR A 129 -0.63 -10.84 -8.52
C TYR A 129 0.56 -11.65 -9.01
N GLN A 130 1.58 -11.86 -8.17
CA GLN A 130 2.72 -12.72 -8.52
C GLN A 130 2.27 -14.16 -8.75
N ILE A 131 1.43 -14.72 -7.87
CA ILE A 131 0.93 -16.10 -8.01
C ILE A 131 0.07 -16.25 -9.28
N HIS A 132 -0.72 -15.22 -9.62
CA HIS A 132 -1.58 -15.27 -10.81
C HIS A 132 -0.76 -15.25 -12.10
N ASP A 133 0.31 -14.46 -12.14
CA ASP A 133 1.22 -14.38 -13.29
C ASP A 133 1.99 -15.70 -13.48
N ASP A 134 2.61 -16.21 -12.40
CA ASP A 134 3.33 -17.49 -12.43
C ASP A 134 2.41 -18.66 -12.87
N SER A 135 1.11 -18.60 -12.52
CA SER A 135 0.14 -19.63 -12.94
C SER A 135 -0.22 -19.55 -14.43
N ASN A 136 -0.26 -18.34 -15.00
CA ASN A 136 -0.57 -18.14 -16.42
C ASN A 136 0.61 -18.56 -17.31
N ASP A 137 1.85 -18.29 -16.87
CA ASP A 137 3.05 -18.73 -17.59
C ASP A 137 3.13 -20.27 -17.68
N LEU A 138 2.87 -20.98 -16.57
CA LEU A 138 2.86 -22.44 -16.55
C LEU A 138 1.79 -23.05 -17.47
N LEU A 139 0.62 -22.43 -17.56
CA LEU A 139 -0.45 -22.88 -18.46
C LEU A 139 -0.14 -22.55 -19.92
N GLY A 140 0.53 -21.43 -20.18
CA GLY A 140 1.01 -21.03 -21.51
C GLY A 140 2.02 -22.04 -22.07
N GLU A 141 3.07 -22.37 -21.31
CA GLU A 141 4.08 -23.37 -21.72
C GLU A 141 3.48 -24.76 -21.94
N SER A 142 2.46 -25.15 -21.19
CA SER A 142 1.80 -26.45 -21.37
C SER A 142 0.98 -26.55 -22.67
N SER A 143 0.49 -25.42 -23.19
CA SER A 143 -0.28 -25.39 -24.44
C SER A 143 0.63 -25.33 -25.68
N GLU A 144 1.82 -24.76 -25.56
CA GLU A 144 2.79 -24.66 -26.66
C GLU A 144 3.59 -25.96 -26.87
N ASN A 145 3.69 -26.81 -25.84
CA ASN A 145 4.37 -28.11 -25.90
C ASN A 145 3.50 -29.29 -26.37
N ASN A 146 2.31 -29.04 -26.93
CA ASN A 146 1.49 -30.08 -27.54
C ASN A 146 1.53 -29.92 -29.08
N PRO A 147 2.62 -30.32 -29.76
CA PRO A 147 2.60 -30.40 -31.21
C PRO A 147 1.51 -31.40 -31.60
N GLU A 148 0.67 -30.99 -32.54
CA GLU A 148 -0.43 -31.74 -33.09
C GLU A 148 -0.07 -33.23 -33.33
N GLU A 149 -0.47 -34.11 -32.41
CA GLU A 149 -0.67 -35.52 -32.71
C GLU A 149 -2.02 -35.63 -33.44
N GLY A 150 -1.99 -35.51 -34.76
CA GLY A 150 -3.18 -35.74 -35.58
C GLY A 150 -2.97 -35.44 -37.06
N GLU A 151 -2.35 -36.36 -37.80
CA GLU A 151 -3.00 -37.25 -38.80
C GLU A 151 -1.96 -38.04 -39.60
#